data_AF-A0A8J2P6Z4-F1
#
_entry.id   AF-A0A8J2P6Z4-F1
#
_cell.length_a   1.000
_cell.length_b   1.000
_cell.length_c   1.000
_cell.angle_alpha   90.00
_cell.angle_beta   90.00
_cell.angle_gamma   90.00
#
_symmetry.space_group_name_H-M   'P 1'
#
loop_
_entity.id
_entity.type
_entity.pdbx_description
1 polymer ?
#
loop_
_entity_poly.entity_id
_entity_poly.type
_entity_poly.pdbx_seq_one_letter_code
_entity_poly.pdbx_strand_id
1 'polypeptide(L)'
;MSTAYRAIKVISSSYSLFGLGYILGWIVVMVGVVRIFWSFNKQAWECSKVGTFERPQPLAQKKEKYFLQDFLPRIWKMKNHSFIFLYSEKDGITPWKAVEEIAGAISDRGTPVKLVKFEGSEHILHYRKFPQEYLEEVTQFIHQTMESYKGPTIYWDGYN
;
A
#
# COMPACT_ATOMS: atom_id res chain seq x y z
N MET A 1 68.39 35.45 -13.89
CA MET A 1 67.33 34.92 -14.79
C MET A 1 67.20 33.39 -14.81
N SER A 2 68.13 32.60 -14.24
CA SER A 2 68.12 31.11 -14.31
C SER A 2 67.17 30.41 -13.31
N THR A 3 66.92 31.00 -12.14
CA THR A 3 66.15 30.37 -11.06
C THR A 3 64.63 30.42 -11.26
N ALA A 4 64.09 31.54 -11.74
CA ALA A 4 62.66 31.70 -12.02
C ALA A 4 62.18 30.76 -13.15
N TYR A 5 63.00 30.59 -14.20
CA TYR A 5 62.68 29.67 -15.31
C TYR A 5 62.64 28.21 -14.87
N ARG A 6 63.53 27.80 -13.95
CA ARG A 6 63.51 26.45 -13.37
C ARG A 6 62.27 26.20 -12.51
N ALA A 7 61.84 27.18 -11.71
CA ALA A 7 60.64 27.07 -10.89
C ALA A 7 59.37 26.91 -11.76
N ILE A 8 59.23 27.73 -12.81
CA ILE A 8 58.09 27.67 -13.73
C ILE A 8 58.02 26.30 -14.44
N LYS A 9 59.16 25.75 -14.84
CA LYS A 9 59.22 24.45 -15.56
C LYS A 9 58.87 23.26 -14.65
N VAL A 10 59.23 23.31 -13.37
CA VAL A 10 58.84 22.28 -12.39
C VAL A 10 57.34 22.33 -12.13
N ILE A 11 56.80 23.54 -11.92
CA ILE A 11 55.36 23.75 -11.70
C ILE A 11 54.55 23.30 -12.92
N SER A 12 54.95 23.65 -14.15
CA SER A 12 54.25 23.20 -15.36
C SER A 12 54.33 21.68 -15.56
N SER A 13 55.44 21.05 -15.20
CA SER A 13 55.62 19.59 -15.27
C SER A 13 54.78 18.84 -14.23
N SER A 14 54.53 19.45 -13.07
CA SER A 14 53.63 18.90 -12.05
C SER A 14 52.17 18.99 -12.48
N TYR A 15 51.75 20.07 -13.16
CA TYR A 15 50.39 20.18 -13.68
C TYR A 15 50.11 19.30 -14.90
N SER A 16 51.11 19.00 -15.74
CA SER A 16 50.90 18.17 -16.93
C SER A 16 50.70 16.68 -16.61
N LEU A 17 51.30 16.19 -15.52
CA LEU A 17 51.15 14.80 -15.06
C LEU A 17 49.87 14.59 -14.22
N PHE A 18 49.41 15.62 -13.49
CA PHE A 18 48.22 15.52 -12.65
C PHE A 18 46.93 15.97 -13.36
N GLY A 19 46.99 16.83 -14.38
CA GLY A 19 45.80 17.42 -15.00
C GLY A 19 44.91 16.43 -15.74
N LEU A 20 45.47 15.64 -16.66
CA LEU A 20 44.67 14.76 -17.53
C LEU A 20 44.08 13.56 -16.80
N GLY A 21 44.87 12.89 -15.94
CA GLY A 21 44.39 11.74 -15.16
C GLY A 21 43.30 12.12 -14.16
N TYR A 22 43.42 13.30 -13.54
CA TYR A 22 42.41 13.82 -12.61
C TYR A 22 41.10 14.17 -13.32
N ILE A 23 41.18 14.83 -14.48
CA ILE A 23 39.99 15.14 -15.30
C ILE A 23 39.30 13.85 -15.75
N LEU A 24 40.05 12.86 -16.23
CA LEU A 24 39.50 11.56 -16.62
C LEU A 24 38.85 10.83 -15.43
N GLY A 25 39.46 10.88 -14.24
CA GLY A 25 38.87 10.34 -13.02
C GLY A 25 37.52 11.00 -12.68
N TRP A 26 37.42 12.32 -12.75
CA TRP A 26 36.17 13.04 -12.54
C TRP A 26 35.11 12.75 -13.58
N ILE A 27 35.49 12.58 -14.85
CA ILE A 27 34.57 12.19 -15.92
C ILE A 27 33.95 10.82 -15.60
N VAL A 28 34.75 9.85 -15.16
CA VAL A 28 34.25 8.52 -14.78
C VAL A 28 33.26 8.60 -13.61
N VAL A 29 33.58 9.37 -12.57
CA VAL A 29 32.68 9.59 -11.42
C VAL A 29 31.38 10.25 -11.86
N MET A 30 31.45 11.30 -12.67
CA MET A 30 30.26 12.01 -13.17
C MET A 30 29.38 11.12 -14.04
N VAL A 31 29.97 10.31 -14.93
CA VAL A 31 29.21 9.32 -15.72
C VAL A 31 28.52 8.30 -14.83
N GLY A 32 29.18 7.85 -13.74
CA GLY A 32 28.59 6.98 -12.73
C GLY A 32 27.37 7.60 -12.05
N VAL A 33 27.50 8.85 -11.59
CA VAL A 33 26.42 9.60 -10.94
C VAL A 33 25.23 9.79 -11.89
N VAL A 34 25.48 10.19 -13.14
CA VAL A 34 24.43 10.35 -14.15
C VAL A 34 23.70 9.03 -14.42
N ARG A 35 24.40 7.90 -14.48
CA ARG A 35 23.76 6.58 -14.66
C ARG A 35 22.89 6.18 -13.48
N ILE A 36 23.36 6.40 -12.26
CA ILE A 36 22.59 6.12 -11.04
C ILE A 36 21.33 7.00 -11.01
N PHE A 37 21.49 8.30 -11.25
CA PHE A 37 20.39 9.25 -11.30
C PHE A 37 19.37 8.89 -12.40
N TRP A 38 19.83 8.50 -13.59
CA TRP A 38 18.96 8.03 -14.67
C TRP A 38 18.21 6.75 -14.31
N SER A 39 18.87 5.81 -13.62
CA SER A 39 18.22 4.58 -13.15
C SER A 39 17.06 4.88 -12.19
N PHE A 40 17.29 5.76 -11.20
CA PHE A 40 16.24 6.19 -10.27
C PHE A 40 15.12 6.96 -10.97
N ASN A 41 15.44 7.87 -11.90
CA ASN A 41 14.42 8.60 -12.67
C ASN A 41 13.62 7.69 -13.59
N LYS A 42 14.26 6.69 -14.21
CA LYS A 42 13.56 5.69 -15.03
C LYS A 42 12.59 4.87 -14.19
N GLN A 43 12.99 4.42 -13.00
CA GLN A 43 12.08 3.72 -12.09
C GLN A 43 10.92 4.62 -11.66
N ALA A 44 11.19 5.88 -11.30
CA ALA A 44 10.14 6.83 -10.95
C ALA A 44 9.18 7.12 -12.11
N TRP A 45 9.68 7.21 -13.34
CA TRP A 45 8.89 7.39 -14.55
C TRP A 45 8.02 6.17 -14.88
N GLU A 46 8.56 4.97 -14.75
CA GLU A 46 7.77 3.74 -14.92
C GLU A 46 6.71 3.60 -13.80
N CYS A 47 7.03 3.93 -12.55
CA CYS A 47 6.04 4.03 -11.46
C CYS A 47 4.97 5.09 -11.75
N SER A 48 5.32 6.20 -12.40
CA SER A 48 4.38 7.25 -12.83
C SER A 48 3.45 6.79 -13.95
N LYS A 49 3.88 5.91 -14.86
CA LYS A 49 3.01 5.33 -15.89
C LYS A 49 1.95 4.38 -15.31
N VAL A 50 2.21 3.79 -14.14
CA VAL A 50 1.21 3.00 -13.39
C VAL A 50 0.10 3.91 -12.83
N GLY A 51 0.23 5.24 -12.93
CA GLY A 51 -0.73 6.24 -12.47
C GLY A 51 -1.89 6.55 -13.41
N THR A 52 -1.90 6.07 -14.66
CA THR A 52 -3.08 6.19 -15.53
C THR A 52 -3.81 4.87 -15.58
N PHE A 53 -4.70 4.67 -14.59
CA PHE A 53 -5.72 3.63 -14.62
C PHE A 53 -6.72 3.98 -15.74
N GLU A 54 -6.39 3.63 -16.99
CA GLU A 54 -7.40 3.48 -18.02
C GLU A 54 -8.35 2.37 -17.56
N ARG A 55 -9.60 2.72 -17.24
CA ARG A 55 -10.64 1.75 -16.86
C ARG A 55 -10.89 0.83 -18.05
N PRO A 56 -10.57 -0.48 -17.96
CA PRO A 56 -11.17 -1.45 -18.86
C PRO A 56 -12.62 -1.68 -18.39
N GLN A 57 -13.60 -1.44 -19.25
CA GLN A 57 -14.98 -1.87 -19.01
C GLN A 57 -15.08 -3.42 -19.07
N PRO A 58 -16.07 -4.08 -18.43
CA PRO A 58 -16.44 -4.05 -17.02
C PRO A 58 -15.80 -5.26 -16.29
N LEU A 59 -14.71 -5.02 -15.54
CA LEU A 59 -14.09 -6.02 -14.65
C LEU A 59 -14.77 -6.12 -13.26
N ALA A 60 -15.71 -5.22 -12.95
CA ALA A 60 -16.33 -5.12 -11.62
C ALA A 60 -17.01 -6.42 -11.17
N GLN A 61 -17.84 -7.02 -12.04
CA GLN A 61 -18.52 -8.29 -11.73
C GLN A 61 -17.55 -9.46 -11.57
N LYS A 62 -16.44 -9.46 -12.34
CA LYS A 62 -15.45 -10.54 -12.25
C LYS A 62 -14.72 -10.49 -10.92
N LYS A 63 -14.31 -9.29 -10.47
CA LYS A 63 -13.53 -9.08 -9.24
C LYS A 63 -14.35 -9.36 -7.97
N GLU A 64 -15.63 -8.99 -7.96
CA GLU A 64 -16.57 -9.28 -6.87
C GLU A 64 -16.71 -10.80 -6.65
N LYS A 65 -16.88 -11.56 -7.74
CA LYS A 65 -16.95 -13.03 -7.69
C LYS A 65 -15.68 -13.67 -7.13
N TYR A 66 -14.49 -13.20 -7.51
CA TYR A 66 -13.23 -13.73 -6.97
C TYR A 66 -13.04 -13.39 -5.49
N PHE A 67 -13.40 -12.16 -5.09
CA PHE A 67 -13.29 -11.76 -3.69
C PHE A 67 -14.15 -12.66 -2.80
N LEU A 68 -15.41 -12.88 -3.14
CA LEU A 68 -16.30 -13.77 -2.39
C LEU A 68 -15.79 -15.21 -2.34
N GLN A 69 -15.35 -15.74 -3.49
CA GLN A 69 -14.88 -17.12 -3.59
C GLN A 69 -13.58 -17.37 -2.82
N ASP A 70 -12.69 -16.39 -2.72
CA ASP A 70 -11.41 -16.56 -2.03
C ASP A 70 -11.48 -16.16 -0.54
N PHE A 71 -12.34 -15.21 -0.19
CA PHE A 71 -12.45 -14.65 1.15
C PHE A 71 -13.29 -15.53 2.08
N LEU A 72 -14.48 -15.95 1.61
CA LEU A 72 -15.42 -16.70 2.45
C LEU A 72 -14.83 -18.04 2.95
N PRO A 73 -14.13 -18.85 2.14
CA PRO A 73 -13.54 -20.10 2.63
C PRO A 73 -12.51 -19.90 3.75
N ARG A 74 -11.80 -18.77 3.77
CA ARG A 74 -10.84 -18.44 4.83
C ARG A 74 -11.59 -18.07 6.11
N ILE A 75 -12.64 -17.26 6.01
CA ILE A 75 -13.48 -16.90 7.15
C ILE A 75 -14.14 -18.12 7.76
N TRP A 76 -14.63 -19.04 6.94
CA TRP A 76 -15.34 -20.22 7.43
C TRP A 76 -14.49 -21.16 8.29
N LYS A 77 -13.17 -21.09 8.15
CA LYS A 77 -12.24 -21.83 8.99
C LYS A 77 -11.99 -21.16 10.34
N MET A 78 -12.29 -19.87 10.48
CA MET A 78 -12.11 -19.18 11.75
C MET A 78 -13.22 -19.57 12.75
N LYS A 79 -12.87 -19.67 14.03
CA LYS A 79 -13.80 -19.87 15.16
C LYS A 79 -13.56 -18.81 16.23
N ASN A 80 -14.52 -18.60 17.12
CA ASN A 80 -14.43 -17.64 18.23
C ASN A 80 -14.06 -16.21 17.76
N HIS A 81 -14.74 -15.72 16.72
CA HIS A 81 -14.54 -14.37 16.19
C HIS A 81 -15.88 -13.72 15.86
N SER A 82 -15.88 -12.40 15.72
CA SER A 82 -17.03 -11.58 15.31
C SER A 82 -16.56 -10.56 14.29
N PHE A 83 -17.45 -10.12 13.40
CA PHE A 83 -17.13 -9.11 12.40
C PHE A 83 -17.91 -7.82 12.60
N ILE A 84 -17.27 -6.70 12.26
CA ILE A 84 -17.94 -5.44 12.01
C ILE A 84 -17.61 -5.00 10.59
N PHE A 85 -18.63 -4.67 9.81
CA PHE A 85 -18.48 -4.09 8.48
C PHE A 85 -18.87 -2.61 8.53
N LEU A 86 -17.94 -1.76 8.13
CA LEU A 86 -18.07 -0.32 8.05
C LEU A 86 -18.09 0.05 6.57
N TYR A 87 -19.23 0.54 6.07
CA TYR A 87 -19.44 0.71 4.62
C TYR A 87 -20.38 1.87 4.29
N SER A 88 -20.56 2.18 3.01
CA SER A 88 -21.39 3.29 2.53
C SER A 88 -21.95 3.02 1.15
N GLU A 89 -23.10 3.61 0.82
CA GLU A 89 -23.67 3.58 -0.53
C GLU A 89 -22.85 4.35 -1.57
N LYS A 90 -22.10 5.36 -1.13
CA LYS A 90 -21.23 6.18 -2.00
C LYS A 90 -19.80 5.65 -2.11
N ASP A 91 -19.53 4.45 -1.60
CA ASP A 91 -18.27 3.75 -1.87
C ASP A 91 -18.28 3.24 -3.32
N GLY A 92 -17.58 3.96 -4.21
CA GLY A 92 -17.46 3.60 -5.62
C GLY A 92 -16.50 2.44 -5.91
N ILE A 93 -15.78 1.94 -4.89
CA ILE A 93 -14.81 0.85 -5.00
C ILE A 93 -15.42 -0.46 -4.48
N THR A 94 -16.08 -0.41 -3.32
CA THR A 94 -16.71 -1.57 -2.68
C THR A 94 -18.23 -1.38 -2.64
N PRO A 95 -18.99 -2.09 -3.50
CA PRO A 95 -20.45 -1.97 -3.52
C PRO A 95 -21.06 -2.40 -2.17
N TRP A 96 -21.90 -1.53 -1.59
CA TRP A 96 -22.55 -1.80 -0.30
C TRP A 96 -23.37 -3.10 -0.29
N LYS A 97 -24.03 -3.43 -1.41
CA LYS A 97 -24.81 -4.67 -1.55
C LYS A 97 -23.94 -5.92 -1.39
N ALA A 98 -22.72 -5.90 -1.90
CA ALA A 98 -21.76 -7.00 -1.76
C ALA A 98 -21.37 -7.20 -0.29
N VAL A 99 -21.18 -6.09 0.44
CA VAL A 99 -20.87 -6.12 1.88
C VAL A 99 -22.02 -6.74 2.66
N GLU A 100 -23.25 -6.33 2.39
CA GLU A 100 -24.44 -6.89 3.05
C GLU A 100 -24.64 -8.38 2.70
N GLU A 101 -24.41 -8.80 1.45
CA GLU A 101 -24.48 -10.20 1.04
C GLU A 101 -23.45 -11.06 1.80
N ILE A 102 -22.20 -10.58 1.92
CA ILE A 102 -21.13 -11.25 2.68
C ILE A 102 -21.53 -11.36 4.15
N ALA A 103 -21.98 -10.26 4.73
CA ALA A 103 -22.38 -10.20 6.13
C ALA A 103 -23.51 -11.18 6.42
N GLY A 104 -24.51 -11.26 5.52
CA GLY A 104 -25.58 -12.25 5.56
C GLY A 104 -25.02 -13.67 5.54
N ALA A 105 -24.18 -14.01 4.55
CA ALA A 105 -23.59 -15.34 4.43
C ALA A 105 -22.73 -15.76 5.65
N ILE A 106 -22.10 -14.81 6.33
CA ILE A 106 -21.35 -15.05 7.58
C ILE A 106 -22.31 -15.24 8.76
N SER A 107 -23.33 -14.38 8.87
CA SER A 107 -24.34 -14.44 9.92
C SER A 107 -25.17 -15.72 9.88
N ASP A 108 -25.56 -16.18 8.69
CA ASP A 108 -26.33 -17.42 8.47
C ASP A 108 -25.59 -18.67 8.97
N ARG A 109 -24.26 -18.59 9.13
CA ARG A 109 -23.42 -19.65 9.69
C ARG A 109 -23.22 -19.54 11.20
N GLY A 110 -23.91 -18.61 11.85
CA GLY A 110 -23.85 -18.39 13.30
C GLY A 110 -22.63 -17.60 13.78
N THR A 111 -21.90 -16.95 12.88
CA THR A 111 -20.83 -16.02 13.28
C THR A 111 -21.44 -14.64 13.52
N PRO A 112 -21.21 -13.99 14.68
CA PRO A 112 -21.77 -12.66 14.95
C PRO A 112 -21.23 -11.61 13.97
N VAL A 113 -22.14 -10.82 13.39
CA VAL A 113 -21.80 -9.74 12.47
C VAL A 113 -22.54 -8.47 12.84
N LYS A 114 -21.83 -7.34 12.85
CA LYS A 114 -22.39 -5.99 12.96
C LYS A 114 -22.21 -5.26 11.63
N LEU A 115 -23.28 -4.63 11.13
CA LEU A 115 -23.27 -3.81 9.92
C LEU A 115 -23.47 -2.35 10.32
N VAL A 116 -22.57 -1.46 9.89
CA VAL A 116 -22.67 -0.01 10.10
C VAL A 116 -22.54 0.68 8.75
N LYS A 117 -23.59 1.41 8.37
CA LYS A 117 -23.73 2.04 7.06
C LYS A 117 -23.67 3.55 7.18
N PHE A 118 -22.57 4.15 6.73
CA PHE A 118 -22.34 5.59 6.77
C PHE A 118 -22.88 6.26 5.51
N GLU A 119 -23.97 7.01 5.63
CA GLU A 119 -24.59 7.66 4.47
C GLU A 119 -23.65 8.66 3.79
N GLY A 120 -23.46 8.50 2.48
CA GLY A 120 -22.78 9.51 1.67
C GLY A 120 -21.25 9.62 1.83
N SER A 121 -20.62 8.70 2.57
CA SER A 121 -19.17 8.65 2.67
C SER A 121 -18.52 7.92 1.49
N GLU A 122 -17.32 8.36 1.11
CA GLU A 122 -16.54 7.71 0.04
C GLU A 122 -15.63 6.64 0.65
N HIS A 123 -15.04 5.81 -0.20
CA HIS A 123 -14.11 4.74 0.20
C HIS A 123 -13.03 5.26 1.16
N ILE A 124 -12.84 4.59 2.30
CA ILE A 124 -11.85 4.90 3.35
C ILE A 124 -12.12 6.22 4.12
N LEU A 125 -13.09 7.03 3.71
CA LEU A 125 -13.36 8.34 4.33
C LEU A 125 -14.41 8.32 5.45
N HIS A 126 -14.87 7.15 5.88
CA HIS A 126 -15.89 7.02 6.94
C HIS A 126 -15.45 7.72 8.24
N TYR A 127 -14.26 7.39 8.75
CA TYR A 127 -13.72 8.02 9.96
C TYR A 127 -13.53 9.53 9.82
N ARG A 128 -13.10 10.00 8.64
CA ARG A 128 -12.87 11.43 8.41
C ARG A 128 -14.18 12.23 8.36
N LYS A 129 -15.23 11.67 7.76
CA LYS A 129 -16.54 12.34 7.62
C LYS A 129 -17.40 12.19 8.87
N PHE A 130 -17.34 11.04 9.54
CA PHE A 130 -18.17 10.67 10.69
C PHE A 130 -17.32 10.17 11.86
N PRO A 131 -16.38 10.97 12.39
CA PRO A 131 -15.41 10.50 13.38
C PRO A 131 -16.07 10.02 14.68
N GLN A 132 -17.10 10.73 15.15
CA GLN A 132 -17.78 10.39 16.39
C GLN A 132 -18.56 9.08 16.27
N GLU A 133 -19.45 8.99 15.27
CA GLU A 133 -20.22 7.77 14.98
C GLU A 133 -19.31 6.57 14.74
N TYR A 134 -18.25 6.74 13.95
CA TYR A 134 -17.28 5.67 13.71
C TYR A 134 -16.64 5.16 15.01
N LEU A 135 -16.19 6.07 15.87
CA LEU A 135 -15.55 5.70 17.14
C LEU A 135 -16.53 5.04 18.10
N GLU A 136 -17.75 5.58 18.22
CA GLU A 136 -18.79 5.01 19.06
C GLU A 136 -19.13 3.57 18.64
N GLU A 137 -19.33 3.36 17.34
CA GLU A 137 -19.70 2.06 16.78
C GLU A 137 -18.59 1.00 16.96
N VAL A 138 -17.33 1.39 16.73
CA VAL A 138 -16.17 0.52 16.89
C VAL A 138 -15.88 0.23 18.36
N THR A 139 -15.90 1.24 19.23
CA THR A 139 -15.67 1.05 20.66
C THR A 139 -16.74 0.15 21.27
N GLN A 140 -18.02 0.39 20.94
CA GLN A 140 -19.10 -0.47 21.42
C GLN A 140 -18.92 -1.92 20.96
N PHE A 141 -18.54 -2.12 19.70
CA PHE A 141 -18.27 -3.45 19.16
C PHE A 141 -17.10 -4.15 19.88
N ILE A 142 -16.02 -3.43 20.16
CA ILE A 142 -14.88 -3.96 20.92
C ILE A 142 -15.33 -4.39 22.33
N HIS A 143 -16.10 -3.55 23.03
CA HIS A 143 -16.61 -3.90 24.35
C HIS A 143 -17.47 -5.17 24.32
N GLN A 144 -18.41 -5.26 23.38
CA GLN A 144 -19.28 -6.44 23.23
C GLN A 144 -18.49 -7.71 22.90
N THR A 145 -17.47 -7.60 22.05
CA THR A 145 -16.62 -8.76 21.68
C THR A 145 -15.70 -9.19 22.83
N MET A 146 -15.25 -8.25 23.67
CA MET A 146 -14.50 -8.58 24.88
C MET A 146 -15.37 -9.26 25.94
N GLU A 147 -16.61 -8.80 26.13
CA GLU A 147 -17.57 -9.43 27.06
C GLU A 147 -17.96 -10.84 26.62
N SER A 148 -18.10 -11.06 25.31
CA SER A 148 -18.46 -12.36 24.73
C SER A 148 -17.25 -13.21 24.30
N TYR A 149 -16.06 -12.89 24.81
CA TYR A 149 -14.81 -13.55 24.43
C TYR A 149 -14.81 -15.04 24.79
N LYS A 150 -14.61 -15.91 23.78
CA LYS A 150 -14.60 -17.38 23.93
C LYS A 150 -13.20 -17.99 23.81
N GLY A 151 -12.15 -17.18 23.96
CA GLY A 151 -10.77 -17.57 23.69
C GLY A 151 -10.26 -17.06 22.33
N PRO A 152 -9.00 -17.36 21.97
CA PRO A 152 -8.37 -16.81 20.78
C PRO A 152 -9.12 -17.24 19.52
N THR A 153 -9.00 -16.45 18.45
CA THR A 153 -9.48 -16.86 17.13
C THR A 153 -8.68 -18.06 16.65
N ILE A 154 -9.35 -19.19 16.47
CA ILE A 154 -8.71 -20.44 16.03
C ILE A 154 -8.97 -20.60 14.55
N TYR A 155 -7.93 -20.92 13.79
CA TYR A 155 -8.05 -21.35 12.39
C TYR A 155 -8.18 -22.88 12.36
N TRP A 156 -9.34 -23.36 11.95
CA TRP A 156 -9.63 -24.78 11.81
C TRP A 156 -9.12 -25.28 10.46
N ASP A 157 -8.10 -26.12 10.48
CA ASP A 157 -7.46 -26.69 9.29
C ASP A 157 -8.12 -28.00 8.80
N GLY A 158 -9.03 -28.57 9.59
CA GLY A 158 -9.84 -29.72 9.21
C GLY A 158 -9.34 -31.07 9.70
N TYR A 159 -8.28 -31.10 10.52
CA TYR A 159 -7.74 -32.33 11.09
C TYR A 159 -7.95 -32.34 12.60
N ASN A 160 -8.96 -33.08 13.04
CA ASN A 160 -9.09 -33.68 14.38
C ASN A 160 -9.86 -34.99 14.24
#